data_AF-A0A2N0NC28-F1
#
_entry.id   AF-A0A2N0NC28-F1
#
_cell.length_a   1.000
_cell.length_b   1.000
_cell.length_c   1.000
_cell.angle_alpha   90.00
_cell.angle_beta   90.00
_cell.angle_gamma   90.00
#
_symmetry.space_group_name_H-M   'P 1'
#
loop_
_entity.id
_entity.type
_entity.pdbx_description
1 polymer ?
#
loop_
_entity_poly.entity_id
_entity_poly.type
_entity_poly.pdbx_seq_one_letter_code
_entity_poly.pdbx_strand_id
1 'polypeptide(L)'
;MQVYHQLEILNIEGNRLDVISSIIENSGASLKKILFEPYNIEYEYDEFNENSLNFIRKIYENCPSIEYLSIAFSPTKAYFIELEKLLGVCKNL
;
A
#
# COMPACT_ATOMS: atom_id res chain seq x y z
N MET A 1 -3.16 16.17 12.68
CA MET A 1 -2.83 15.26 11.56
C MET A 1 -2.09 16.07 10.52
N GLN A 2 -0.84 15.68 10.20
CA GLN A 2 0.00 16.38 9.24
C GLN A 2 -0.26 15.74 7.86
N VAL A 3 -0.89 16.47 6.95
CA VAL A 3 -1.24 15.97 5.61
C VAL A 3 -0.17 16.44 4.61
N TYR A 4 0.46 15.50 3.92
CA TYR A 4 1.57 15.78 3.01
C TYR A 4 1.09 15.93 1.55
N HIS A 5 0.39 17.03 1.23
CA HIS A 5 -0.23 17.28 -0.08
C HIS A 5 0.71 17.31 -1.31
N GLN A 6 2.03 17.20 -1.11
CA GLN A 6 3.03 17.19 -2.18
C GLN A 6 3.83 15.88 -2.23
N LEU A 7 3.53 14.93 -1.33
CA LEU A 7 4.21 13.64 -1.31
C LEU A 7 3.66 12.77 -2.44
N GLU A 8 4.34 12.77 -3.58
CA GLU A 8 3.97 11.94 -4.74
C GLU A 8 4.67 10.59 -4.76
N ILE A 9 5.85 10.48 -4.14
CA ILE A 9 6.65 9.24 -4.11
C ILE A 9 6.95 8.89 -2.67
N LEU A 10 6.48 7.71 -2.25
CA LEU A 10 6.88 7.08 -1.01
C LEU A 10 7.87 5.96 -1.34
N ASN A 11 9.13 6.12 -0.92
CA ASN A 11 10.15 5.09 -1.02
C ASN A 11 10.66 4.78 0.39
N ILE A 12 10.34 3.58 0.89
CA ILE A 12 10.58 3.21 2.28
C ILE A 12 11.00 1.74 2.37
N GLU A 13 12.21 1.50 2.85
CA GLU A 13 12.77 0.16 3.02
C GLU A 13 12.77 -0.24 4.50
N GLY A 14 12.74 -1.54 4.81
CA GLY A 14 12.97 -2.03 6.18
C GLY A 14 11.87 -1.67 7.18
N ASN A 15 10.62 -1.49 6.73
CA ASN A 15 9.51 -1.06 7.59
C ASN A 15 8.36 -2.07 7.57
N ARG A 16 7.50 -2.00 8.61
CA ARG A 16 6.25 -2.75 8.72
C ARG A 16 5.18 -2.19 7.77
N LEU A 17 4.31 -3.07 7.27
CA LEU A 17 3.22 -2.71 6.36
C LEU A 17 2.15 -1.85 7.03
N ASP A 18 1.94 -2.00 8.34
CA ASP A 18 1.03 -1.15 9.12
C ASP A 18 1.51 0.32 9.20
N VAL A 19 2.83 0.52 9.32
CA VAL A 19 3.47 1.85 9.27
C VAL A 19 3.31 2.46 7.89
N ILE A 20 3.61 1.71 6.83
CA ILE A 20 3.46 2.20 5.45
C ILE A 20 1.99 2.55 5.16
N SER A 21 1.05 1.71 5.61
CA SER A 21 -0.39 1.95 5.50
C SER A 21 -0.81 3.24 6.20
N SER A 22 -0.27 3.50 7.39
CA SER A 22 -0.52 4.74 8.13
C SER A 22 -0.02 5.98 7.37
N ILE A 23 1.12 5.90 6.68
CA ILE A 23 1.61 7.00 5.84
C ILE A 23 0.66 7.24 4.66
N ILE A 24 0.19 6.17 4.01
CA ILE A 24 -0.74 6.23 2.88
C ILE A 24 -2.04 6.96 3.28
N GLU A 25 -2.62 6.60 4.42
CA GLU A 25 -3.82 7.27 4.95
C GLU A 25 -3.63 8.78 5.17
N ASN A 26 -2.41 9.20 5.52
CA ASN A 26 -2.07 10.59 5.83
C ASN A 26 -1.48 11.36 4.64
N SER A 27 -1.39 10.73 3.47
CA SER A 27 -0.75 11.31 2.27
C SER A 27 -1.61 12.31 1.48
N GLY A 28 -2.89 12.45 1.82
CA GLY A 28 -3.78 13.43 1.18
C GLY A 28 -4.07 13.13 -0.30
N ALA A 29 -4.01 11.86 -0.71
CA ALA A 29 -4.28 11.36 -2.06
C ALA A 29 -3.34 11.83 -3.17
N SER A 30 -2.18 12.37 -2.80
CA SER A 30 -1.18 12.86 -3.77
C SER A 30 -0.18 11.78 -4.22
N LEU A 31 -0.17 10.62 -3.56
CA LEU A 31 0.77 9.54 -3.89
C LEU A 31 0.50 8.96 -5.29
N LYS A 32 1.58 8.90 -6.07
CA LYS A 32 1.66 8.27 -7.40
C LYS A 32 2.52 7.02 -7.38
N LYS A 33 3.52 6.95 -6.50
CA LYS A 33 4.42 5.79 -6.41
C LYS A 33 4.64 5.34 -4.97
N ILE A 34 4.49 4.04 -4.73
CA ILE A 34 4.84 3.39 -3.45
C ILE A 34 5.90 2.33 -3.74
N LEU A 35 7.09 2.52 -3.20
CA LEU A 35 8.28 1.72 -3.46
C LEU A 35 8.81 1.15 -2.14
N PHE A 36 9.03 -0.16 -2.14
CA PHE A 36 9.77 -0.89 -1.11
C PHE A 36 10.22 -2.23 -1.72
N GLU A 37 11.29 -2.83 -1.18
CA GLU A 37 11.67 -4.19 -1.51
C GLU A 37 10.76 -5.18 -0.74
N PRO A 38 9.99 -6.04 -1.44
CA PRO A 38 9.05 -6.97 -0.79
C PRO A 38 9.70 -7.92 0.21
N TYR A 39 10.98 -8.24 0.02
CA TYR A 39 11.76 -9.12 0.88
C TYR A 39 12.46 -8.40 2.04
N ASN A 40 12.37 -7.07 2.08
CA ASN A 40 12.96 -6.21 3.10
C ASN A 40 11.88 -5.50 3.94
N ILE A 41 10.65 -6.04 3.96
CA ILE A 41 9.63 -5.63 4.93
C ILE A 41 10.04 -6.17 6.29
N GLU A 42 9.94 -5.35 7.34
CA GLU A 42 10.20 -5.79 8.70
C GLU A 42 9.28 -6.97 9.06
N TYR A 43 9.85 -8.08 9.51
CA TYR A 43 9.18 -9.39 9.54
C TYR A 43 7.96 -9.39 10.46
N GLU A 44 6.76 -9.54 9.89
CA GLU A 44 5.48 -9.60 10.59
C GLU A 44 4.94 -11.04 10.63
N TYR A 45 5.58 -11.93 11.40
CA TYR A 45 5.31 -13.38 11.31
C TYR A 45 3.83 -13.78 11.39
N ASP A 46 3.08 -13.23 12.35
CA ASP A 46 1.67 -13.57 12.55
C ASP A 46 0.71 -12.58 11.84
N GLU A 47 1.15 -11.34 11.64
CA GLU A 47 0.29 -10.24 11.17
C GLU A 47 0.42 -9.96 9.67
N PHE A 48 1.44 -10.52 8.99
CA PHE A 48 1.73 -10.20 7.58
C PHE A 48 0.51 -10.38 6.69
N ASN A 49 -0.24 -11.47 6.86
CA ASN A 49 -1.42 -11.75 6.06
C ASN A 49 -2.58 -10.79 6.32
N GLU A 50 -2.67 -10.16 7.49
CA GLU A 50 -3.68 -9.15 7.79
C GLU A 50 -3.21 -7.78 7.29
N ASN A 51 -1.95 -7.44 7.58
CA ASN A 51 -1.37 -6.16 7.24
C ASN A 51 -1.17 -5.97 5.73
N SER A 52 -0.74 -7.00 4.97
CA SER A 52 -0.67 -6.89 3.51
C SER A 52 -2.04 -6.80 2.85
N LEU A 53 -3.08 -7.37 3.47
CA LEU A 53 -4.46 -7.24 3.01
C LEU A 53 -4.98 -5.83 3.27
N ASN A 54 -4.74 -5.31 4.48
CA ASN A 54 -5.08 -3.94 4.85
C ASN A 54 -4.32 -2.92 4.00
N PHE A 55 -3.04 -3.15 3.72
CA PHE A 55 -2.22 -2.31 2.85
C PHE A 55 -2.86 -2.09 1.47
N ILE A 56 -3.31 -3.16 0.81
CA ILE A 56 -4.02 -3.07 -0.48
C ILE A 56 -5.30 -2.22 -0.33
N ARG A 57 -6.06 -2.41 0.75
CA ARG A 57 -7.27 -1.62 1.03
C ARG A 57 -6.97 -0.14 1.17
N LYS A 58 -5.95 0.21 1.95
CA LYS A 58 -5.56 1.60 2.17
C LYS A 58 -5.10 2.28 0.89
N ILE A 59 -4.46 1.56 -0.04
CA ILE A 59 -4.09 2.12 -1.34
C ILE A 59 -5.32 2.53 -2.14
N TYR A 60 -6.27 1.62 -2.39
CA TYR A 60 -7.41 1.98 -3.25
C TYR A 60 -8.38 2.96 -2.56
N GLU A 61 -8.39 3.02 -1.22
CA GLU A 61 -9.19 3.99 -0.46
C GLU A 61 -8.60 5.40 -0.49
N ASN A 62 -7.27 5.54 -0.47
CA ASN A 62 -6.59 6.82 -0.27
C ASN A 62 -5.77 7.30 -1.48
N CYS A 63 -5.42 6.43 -2.42
CA CYS A 63 -4.53 6.73 -3.54
C CYS A 63 -5.09 6.23 -4.89
N PRO A 64 -6.30 6.67 -5.31
CA PRO A 64 -6.91 6.23 -6.57
C PRO A 64 -6.10 6.64 -7.83
N SER A 65 -5.20 7.61 -7.71
CA SER A 65 -4.32 8.08 -8.79
C SER A 65 -2.95 7.38 -8.81
N ILE A 66 -2.73 6.32 -8.01
CA ILE A 66 -1.47 5.59 -7.98
C ILE A 66 -1.11 5.07 -9.40
N GLU A 67 0.17 5.18 -9.75
CA GLU A 67 0.74 4.82 -11.06
C GLU A 67 1.76 3.69 -10.96
N TYR A 68 2.32 3.47 -9.78
CA TYR A 68 3.28 2.40 -9.53
C TYR A 68 3.22 1.98 -8.07
N LEU A 69 3.22 0.68 -7.80
CA LEU A 69 3.29 0.17 -6.44
C LEU A 69 4.03 -1.18 -6.35
N SER A 70 4.80 -1.35 -5.28
CA SER A 70 5.27 -2.66 -4.81
C SER A 70 4.18 -3.33 -3.95
N ILE A 71 4.00 -4.65 -4.08
CA ILE A 71 3.17 -5.47 -3.19
C ILE A 71 3.97 -6.69 -2.73
N ALA A 72 3.89 -7.00 -1.43
CA ALA A 72 4.17 -8.32 -0.91
C ALA A 72 2.84 -8.94 -0.46
N PHE A 73 2.54 -10.18 -0.87
CA PHE A 73 1.29 -10.84 -0.49
C PHE A 73 1.39 -12.36 -0.49
N SER A 74 0.52 -12.99 0.29
CA SER A 74 0.24 -14.43 0.22
C SER A 74 -0.90 -14.68 -0.78
N PRO A 75 -0.77 -15.60 -1.76
CA PRO A 75 -1.76 -15.77 -2.83
C PRO A 75 -3.03 -16.50 -2.35
N THR A 76 -3.88 -15.81 -1.58
CA THR A 76 -5.19 -16.34 -1.12
C THR A 76 -6.34 -15.71 -1.92
N LYS A 77 -7.51 -16.34 -1.87
CA LYS A 77 -8.72 -15.81 -2.52
C LYS A 77 -9.07 -14.39 -2.03
N ALA A 78 -8.86 -14.10 -0.75
CA ALA A 78 -9.11 -12.78 -0.20
C ALA A 78 -8.20 -11.70 -0.83
N TYR A 79 -6.93 -12.03 -1.05
CA TYR A 79 -6.00 -11.13 -1.74
C TYR A 79 -6.43 -10.83 -3.17
N PHE A 80 -6.81 -11.85 -3.94
CA PHE A 80 -7.26 -11.63 -5.31
C PHE A 80 -8.50 -10.74 -5.38
N ILE A 81 -9.44 -10.88 -4.45
CA ILE A 81 -10.62 -10.01 -4.37
C ILE A 81 -10.23 -8.56 -4.10
N GLU A 82 -9.31 -8.28 -3.17
CA GLU A 82 -8.86 -6.91 -2.91
C GLU A 82 -8.00 -6.35 -4.05
N LEU A 83 -7.21 -7.19 -4.72
CA LEU A 83 -6.43 -6.79 -5.89
C LEU A 83 -7.35 -6.42 -7.07
N GLU A 84 -8.42 -7.16 -7.31
CA GLU A 84 -9.44 -6.81 -8.31
C GLU A 84 -10.09 -5.46 -8.01
N LYS A 85 -10.42 -5.18 -6.74
CA LYS A 85 -10.93 -3.86 -6.34
C LYS A 85 -9.89 -2.76 -6.55
N LEU A 86 -8.63 -3.03 -6.22
CA LEU A 86 -7.54 -2.08 -6.41
C LEU A 86 -7.41 -1.70 -7.89
N LEU A 87 -7.34 -2.68 -8.80
CA LEU A 87 -7.31 -2.45 -10.25
C LEU A 87 -8.63 -1.82 -10.76
N GLY A 88 -9.73 -2.08 -10.04
CA GLY A 88 -11.04 -1.48 -10.25
C GLY A 88 -11.07 0.02 -9.99
N VAL A 89 -10.33 0.52 -8.99
CA VAL A 89 -10.31 1.93 -8.56
C VAL A 89 -9.11 2.68 -9.14
N CYS A 90 -7.91 2.09 -9.05
CA CYS A 90 -6.64 2.70 -9.43
C CYS A 90 -6.39 2.54 -10.94
N LYS A 91 -7.00 3.41 -11.76
CA LYS A 91 -6.98 3.30 -13.23
C LYS A 91 -5.67 3.68 -13.90
N ASN A 92 -4.77 4.32 -13.18
CA ASN A 92 -3.47 4.74 -13.71
C ASN A 92 -2.35 3.74 -13.41
N LEU A 93 -2.66 2.66 -12.69
CA LEU A 93 -1.72 1.64 -12.25
C LEU A 93 -1.30 0.71 -13.39
#